data_AF-A0A9D7YES8-F1
#
_entry.id   AF-A0A9D7YES8-F1
#
_cell.length_a   1.000
_cell.length_b   1.000
_cell.length_c   1.000
_cell.angle_alpha   90.00
_cell.angle_beta   90.00
_cell.angle_gamma   90.00
#
_symmetry.space_group_name_H-M   'P 1'
#
loop_
_entity.id
_entity.type
_entity.pdbx_description
1 polymer ?
#
loop_
_entity_poly.entity_id
_entity_poly.type
_entity_poly.pdbx_seq_one_letter_code
_entity_poly.pdbx_strand_id
1 'polypeptide(L)' 'MKSIKKVNADILKISGEIRSDYPELYENLLEMPVTLPDVASPKINPGVLTEYYQSLKVILKQYSRNHKLEIVSEP' A
#
# COMPACT_ATOMS: atom_id res chain seq x y z
N MET A 1 -4.25 21.02 1.49
CA MET A 1 -3.55 20.01 2.33
C MET A 1 -4.48 18.82 2.52
N LYS A 2 -4.09 17.60 2.08
CA LYS A 2 -4.87 16.40 2.44
C LYS A 2 -4.70 16.16 3.94
N SER A 3 -5.79 16.07 4.69
CA SER A 3 -5.73 15.77 6.12
C SER A 3 -5.17 14.36 6.34
N ILE A 4 -4.44 14.16 7.44
CA ILE A 4 -3.95 12.84 7.90
C ILE A 4 -5.05 11.78 7.85
N LYS A 5 -6.26 12.15 8.29
CA LYS A 5 -7.45 11.29 8.25
C LYS A 5 -7.78 10.78 6.84
N LYS A 6 -7.61 11.62 5.82
CA LYS A 6 -7.87 11.27 4.43
C LYS A 6 -6.82 10.31 3.89
N VAL A 7 -5.54 10.57 4.19
CA VAL A 7 -4.44 9.65 3.81
C VAL A 7 -4.59 8.30 4.49
N ASN A 8 -4.99 8.28 5.77
CA ASN A 8 -5.27 7.03 6.49
C ASN A 8 -6.43 6.26 5.86
N ALA A 9 -7.53 6.94 5.49
CA ALA A 9 -8.65 6.31 4.82
C ALA A 9 -8.25 5.77 3.43
N ASP A 10 -7.43 6.51 2.68
CA ASP A 10 -6.89 6.08 1.39
C ASP A 10 -5.97 4.85 1.54
N ILE A 11 -5.15 4.78 2.59
CA ILE A 11 -4.31 3.62 2.93
C ILE A 11 -5.16 2.39 3.28
N LEU A 12 -6.18 2.56 4.13
CA LEU A 12 -7.10 1.47 4.49
C LEU A 12 -7.86 0.95 3.26
N LYS A 13 -8.24 1.85 2.36
CA LYS A 13 -8.93 1.48 1.13
C LYS A 13 -8.01 0.67 0.21
N ILE A 14 -6.81 1.18 -0.11
CA ILE A 14 -5.89 0.49 -1.02
C ILE A 14 -5.40 -0.84 -0.44
N SER A 15 -5.17 -0.92 0.88
CA SER A 15 -4.81 -2.18 1.54
C SER A 15 -5.96 -3.19 1.53
N GLY A 16 -7.22 -2.74 1.65
CA GLY A 16 -8.40 -3.59 1.45
C GLY A 16 -8.54 -4.09 0.01
N GLU A 17 -8.27 -3.23 -0.97
CA GLU A 17 -8.23 -3.62 -2.39
C GLU A 17 -7.11 -4.64 -2.65
N ILE A 18 -5.89 -4.40 -2.15
CA ILE A 18 -4.77 -5.35 -2.23
C ILE A 18 -5.13 -6.68 -1.59
N ARG A 19 -5.73 -6.68 -0.40
CA ARG A 19 -6.16 -7.92 0.27
C ARG A 19 -7.16 -8.73 -0.55
N SER A 20 -8.08 -8.07 -1.26
CA SER A 20 -9.13 -8.73 -2.02
C SER A 20 -8.68 -9.17 -3.41
N ASP A 21 -7.88 -8.36 -4.09
CA ASP A 21 -7.48 -8.56 -5.49
C ASP A 21 -6.12 -9.24 -5.61
N TYR A 22 -5.23 -9.02 -4.62
CA TYR A 22 -3.85 -9.53 -4.57
C TYR A 22 -3.48 -10.03 -3.15
N PRO A 23 -4.13 -11.10 -2.65
CA PRO A 23 -3.88 -11.61 -1.30
C PRO A 23 -2.41 -11.97 -1.07
N GLU A 24 -1.70 -12.48 -2.08
CA GLU A 24 -0.26 -12.73 -2.07
C GLU A 24 0.60 -11.49 -1.79
N LEU A 25 0.20 -10.35 -2.36
CA LEU A 25 0.85 -9.06 -2.14
C LEU A 25 0.52 -8.54 -0.74
N TYR A 26 -0.70 -8.78 -0.28
CA TYR A 26 -1.13 -8.40 1.06
C TYR A 26 -0.34 -9.16 2.14
N GLU A 27 -0.08 -10.46 1.97
CA GLU A 27 0.75 -11.23 2.89
C GLU A 27 2.18 -10.71 2.94
N ASN A 28 2.78 -10.41 1.80
CA ASN A 28 4.10 -9.76 1.73
C ASN A 28 4.14 -8.39 2.44
N LEU A 29 3.04 -7.62 2.38
CA LEU A 29 2.92 -6.34 3.07
C LEU A 29 2.73 -6.48 4.59
N LEU A 30 2.10 -7.57 5.05
CA LEU A 30 1.96 -7.90 6.47
C LEU A 30 3.27 -8.39 7.08
N GLU A 31 4.11 -9.05 6.30
CA GLU A 31 5.45 -9.47 6.71
C GLU A 31 6.44 -8.30 6.76
N MET A 32 6.19 -7.22 6.02
CA MET A 32 6.92 -5.98 6.22
C MET A 32 6.49 -5.35 7.55
N PRO A 33 7.43 -5.05 8.48
CA PRO A 33 7.15 -4.22 9.64
C PRO A 33 7.01 -2.77 9.17
N VAL A 34 6.02 -2.50 8.33
CA VAL A 34 5.55 -1.16 8.10
C VAL A 34 4.96 -0.74 9.43
N THR A 35 5.72 0.09 10.13
CA THR A 35 5.35 1.33 10.83
C THR A 35 3.86 1.64 11.01
N LEU A 36 3.03 0.64 11.31
CA LEU A 36 1.84 0.84 12.09
C LEU A 36 2.39 1.38 13.39
N PRO A 37 2.04 2.62 13.76
CA PRO A 37 2.44 3.16 15.03
C PRO A 37 1.78 2.26 16.05
N ASP A 38 2.58 1.31 16.55
CA ASP A 38 2.40 0.78 17.87
C ASP A 38 2.13 1.99 18.75
N VAL A 39 1.14 1.85 19.61
CA VAL A 39 0.48 2.92 20.38
C VAL A 39 1.50 3.79 21.17
N ALA A 40 2.76 3.35 21.24
CA ALA A 40 3.95 4.01 21.77
C ALA A 40 4.64 5.10 20.89
N SER A 41 4.42 5.21 19.57
CA SER A 41 5.15 6.19 18.72
C SER A 41 4.25 7.23 18.04
N PRO A 42 3.94 8.36 18.72
CA PRO A 42 3.02 9.39 18.22
C PRO A 42 3.59 10.29 17.10
N LYS A 43 4.81 10.04 16.58
CA LYS A 43 5.39 10.82 15.47
C LYS A 43 4.90 10.33 14.10
N ILE A 44 3.58 10.21 13.94
CA ILE A 44 2.99 10.07 12.61
C ILE A 44 3.04 11.44 11.95
N ASN A 45 4.14 11.73 11.26
CA ASN A 45 4.19 12.91 10.42
C ASN A 45 3.27 12.70 9.21
N PRO A 46 2.46 13.70 8.81
CA PRO A 46 1.65 13.62 7.59
C PRO A 46 2.49 13.32 6.34
N GLY A 47 3.76 13.72 6.34
CA GLY A 47 4.73 13.37 5.30
C GLY A 47 4.97 11.86 5.22
N VAL A 48 5.23 11.21 6.35
CA VAL A 48 5.52 9.76 6.41
C VAL A 48 4.32 8.93 5.98
N LEU A 49 3.10 9.28 6.41
CA LEU A 49 1.87 8.63 5.92
C LEU A 49 1.66 8.82 4.42
N THR A 50 1.97 10.01 3.92
CA THR A 50 1.82 10.30 2.48
C THR A 50 2.83 9.51 1.67
N GLU A 51 4.09 9.43 2.12
CA GLU A 51 5.10 8.58 1.50
C GLU A 51 4.70 7.11 1.54
N TYR A 52 4.20 6.62 2.68
CA TYR A 52 3.73 5.24 2.78
C TYR A 52 2.58 4.94 1.80
N TYR A 53 1.59 5.84 1.71
CA TYR A 53 0.52 5.71 0.72
C TYR A 53 1.04 5.72 -0.73
N GLN A 54 2.02 6.56 -1.04
CA GLN A 54 2.64 6.60 -2.36
C GLN A 54 3.38 5.28 -2.65
N SER A 55 4.13 4.75 -1.69
CA SER A 55 4.80 3.46 -1.81
C SER A 55 3.79 2.33 -2.10
N LEU A 56 2.69 2.25 -1.35
CA LEU A 56 1.64 1.26 -1.60
C LEU A 56 1.04 1.38 -3.01
N LYS A 57 0.79 2.61 -3.49
CA LYS A 57 0.33 2.82 -4.86
C LYS A 57 1.34 2.38 -5.91
N VAL A 58 2.63 2.65 -5.69
CA VAL A 58 3.69 2.25 -6.61
C VAL A 58 3.80 0.73 -6.66
N ILE A 59 3.78 0.07 -5.50
CA ILE A 59 3.81 -1.39 -5.37
C ILE A 59 2.60 -1.99 -6.09
N LEU A 60 1.38 -1.55 -5.78
CA LEU A 60 0.16 -2.02 -6.46
C LEU A 60 0.27 -1.81 -7.98
N LYS A 61 0.72 -0.63 -8.43
CA LYS A 61 0.85 -0.33 -9.85
C LYS A 61 1.90 -1.20 -10.54
N GLN A 62 3.02 -1.50 -9.88
CA GLN A 62 4.02 -2.43 -10.39
C GLN A 62 3.46 -3.85 -10.43
N TYR A 63 2.83 -4.31 -9.36
CA TYR A 63 2.19 -5.62 -9.29
C TYR A 63 1.12 -5.78 -10.37
N SER A 64 0.16 -4.87 -10.49
CA SER A 64 -0.84 -4.90 -11.55
C SER A 64 -0.24 -4.82 -12.96
N ARG A 65 0.94 -4.18 -13.15
CA ARG A 65 1.65 -4.18 -14.43
C ARG A 65 2.33 -5.50 -14.71
N ASN A 66 3.08 -6.05 -13.76
CA ASN A 66 3.74 -7.35 -13.88
C ASN A 66 2.71 -8.47 -14.07
N HIS A 67 1.63 -8.44 -13.29
CA HIS A 67 0.51 -9.38 -13.41
C HIS A 67 -0.24 -9.23 -14.74
N LYS A 68 -0.34 -8.02 -15.31
CA LYS A 68 -0.85 -7.84 -16.69
C LYS A 68 0.14 -8.30 -17.76
N LEU A 69 1.43 -8.10 -17.54
CA LEU A 69 2.49 -8.45 -18.51
C LEU A 69 2.69 -9.95 -18.62
N GLU A 70 2.38 -10.72 -17.58
CA GLU A 70 2.40 -12.18 -17.63
C GLU A 70 1.31 -12.77 -18.55
N ILE A 71 0.27 -11.99 -18.88
CA ILE A 71 -0.78 -12.39 -19.85
C ILE A 71 -0.48 -11.91 -21.28
N VAL A 72 0.64 -11.20 -21.52
CA VAL A 72 1.06 -10.75 -22.85
C VAL A 72 2.54 -11.04 -23.08
N SER A 73 2.87 -12.32 -23.15
CA SER A 73 4.12 -12.79 -23.75
C SER A 73 3.85 -14.00 -24.64
N GLU A 74 3.23 -13.76 -25.79
CA GLU A 74 3.36 -14.56 -27.01
C GLU A 74 3.18 -13.60 -28.20
N PRO A 75 4.26 -13.40 -28.98
CA PRO A 75 4.24 -13.85 -30.37
C PRO A 75 5.34 -14.86 -30.71
#